data_AF-A0A1S8WM44-F1
#
_entry.id   AF-A0A1S8WM44-F1
#
_cell.length_a   1.000
_cell.length_b   1.000
_cell.length_c   1.000
_cell.angle_alpha   90.00
_cell.angle_beta   90.00
_cell.angle_gamma   90.00
#
_symmetry.space_group_name_H-M   'P 1'
#
loop_
_entity.id
_entity.type
_entity.pdbx_description
1 polymer ?
#
loop_
_entity_poly.entity_id
_entity_poly.type
_entity_poly.pdbx_seq_one_letter_code
_entity_poly.pdbx_strand_id
1 'polypeptide(L)'
;MKFTGIESEWPMFFAYMPIEHCMNGELEKAMEYDRVIQPLLVHPVPERFPWLPKFLYVPLDDLERERKSRGSVVRKSSFHVPGESFFLWSQSVYIISQLLIHGCLTPSDLDPLGRCPAWS
;
A
#
# COMPACT_ATOMS: atom_id res chain seq x y z
N MET A 1 16.41 4.11 -22.62
CA MET A 1 15.12 4.11 -21.88
C MET A 1 15.26 5.13 -20.75
N LYS A 2 14.33 6.10 -20.60
CA LYS A 2 14.50 7.21 -19.66
C LYS A 2 14.55 6.77 -18.17
N PHE A 3 13.90 5.67 -17.82
CA PHE A 3 13.83 5.14 -16.44
C PHE A 3 14.72 3.91 -16.20
N THR A 4 15.67 3.60 -17.07
CA THR A 4 16.58 2.46 -16.83
C THR A 4 17.28 2.61 -15.47
N GLY A 5 17.15 1.57 -14.63
CA GLY A 5 17.72 1.51 -13.28
C GLY A 5 16.93 2.26 -12.20
N ILE A 6 15.75 2.81 -12.51
CA ILE A 6 14.87 3.48 -11.55
C ILE A 6 13.51 2.81 -11.57
N GLU A 7 13.17 2.12 -10.48
CA GLU A 7 11.90 1.41 -10.32
C GLU A 7 10.87 2.27 -9.59
N SER A 8 9.60 2.06 -9.94
CA SER A 8 8.47 2.57 -9.17
C SER A 8 8.23 1.69 -7.95
N GLU A 9 7.81 2.29 -6.85
CA GLU A 9 7.42 1.58 -5.63
C GLU A 9 5.91 1.34 -5.64
N TRP A 10 5.47 0.21 -5.11
CA TRP A 10 4.06 -0.22 -5.12
C TRP A 10 3.54 -0.34 -3.69
N PRO A 11 2.87 0.69 -3.15
CA PRO A 11 2.42 0.71 -1.75
C PRO A 11 1.49 -0.43 -1.36
N MET A 12 0.78 -1.02 -2.32
CA MET A 12 -0.07 -2.20 -2.11
C MET A 12 0.65 -3.34 -1.38
N PHE A 13 1.96 -3.56 -1.63
CA PHE A 13 2.68 -4.64 -0.97
C PHE A 13 2.75 -4.45 0.55
N PHE A 14 2.79 -3.21 1.03
CA PHE A 14 2.69 -2.96 2.47
C PHE A 14 1.30 -3.28 3.00
N ALA A 15 0.23 -3.06 2.24
CA ALA A 15 -1.14 -3.36 2.68
C ALA A 15 -1.42 -4.86 2.87
N TYR A 16 -0.63 -5.75 2.27
CA TYR A 16 -0.70 -7.18 2.55
C TYR A 16 -0.12 -7.57 3.91
N MET A 17 0.85 -6.82 4.44
CA MET A 17 1.54 -7.17 5.68
C MET A 17 0.63 -7.14 6.91
N PRO A 18 -0.21 -6.10 7.14
CA PRO A 18 -1.15 -6.15 8.25
C PRO A 18 -2.17 -7.27 8.11
N ILE A 19 -2.58 -7.62 6.89
CA ILE A 19 -3.47 -8.77 6.67
C ILE A 19 -2.79 -10.04 7.18
N GLU A 20 -1.58 -10.34 6.70
CA GLU A 20 -0.83 -11.52 7.13
C GLU A 20 -0.67 -11.58 8.66
N HIS A 21 -0.27 -10.48 9.28
CA HIS A 21 -0.08 -10.43 10.73
C HIS A 21 -1.40 -10.57 11.50
N CYS A 22 -2.49 -9.94 11.05
CA CYS A 22 -3.82 -10.14 11.65
C CYS A 22 -4.28 -11.60 11.54
N MET A 23 -4.05 -12.23 10.39
CA MET A 23 -4.39 -13.65 10.19
C MET A 23 -3.62 -14.54 11.18
N ASN A 24 -2.37 -14.20 11.50
CA ASN A 24 -1.55 -14.94 12.46
C ASN A 24 -1.72 -14.50 13.94
N GLY A 25 -2.67 -13.62 14.25
CA GLY A 25 -2.89 -13.10 15.61
C GLY A 25 -1.82 -12.13 16.12
N GLU A 26 -0.96 -11.61 15.24
CA GLU A 26 0.15 -10.70 15.55
C GLU A 26 -0.27 -9.23 15.40
N LEU A 27 -1.25 -8.79 16.19
CA LEU A 27 -1.87 -7.46 16.02
C LEU A 27 -0.86 -6.30 16.16
N GLU A 28 0.11 -6.41 17.06
CA GLU A 28 1.13 -5.36 17.23
C GLU A 28 1.94 -5.14 15.94
N LYS A 29 2.34 -6.22 15.25
CA LYS A 29 3.05 -6.15 13.97
C LYS A 29 2.15 -5.62 12.87
N ALA A 30 0.88 -5.99 12.86
CA ALA A 30 -0.09 -5.44 11.91
C ALA A 30 -0.18 -3.91 12.04
N MET A 31 -0.22 -3.40 13.28
CA MET A 31 -0.23 -1.96 13.55
C MET A 31 1.08 -1.26 13.18
N GLU A 32 2.23 -1.94 13.28
CA GLU A 32 3.51 -1.39 12.80
C GLU A 32 3.48 -1.13 11.29
N TYR A 33 2.99 -2.09 10.51
CA TYR A 33 2.84 -1.91 9.08
C TYR A 33 1.76 -0.90 8.71
N ASP A 34 0.68 -0.80 9.49
CA ASP A 34 -0.30 0.28 9.30
C ASP A 34 0.37 1.66 9.42
N ARG A 35 1.22 1.88 10.44
CA ARG A 35 1.97 3.13 10.58
C ARG A 35 2.90 3.41 9.40
N VAL A 36 3.43 2.38 8.74
CA VAL A 36 4.23 2.51 7.51
C VAL A 36 3.35 2.92 6.32
N ILE A 37 2.10 2.45 6.26
CA ILE A 37 1.16 2.76 5.17
C ILE A 37 0.59 4.18 5.31
N GLN A 38 0.28 4.64 6.52
CA GLN A 38 -0.31 5.95 6.77
C GLN A 38 0.33 7.12 5.98
N PRO A 39 1.66 7.30 5.94
CA PRO A 39 2.28 8.38 5.16
C PRO A 39 2.23 8.19 3.64
N LEU A 40 1.89 7.00 3.14
CA LEU A 40 1.77 6.70 1.71
C LEU A 40 0.37 7.02 1.16
N LEU A 41 -0.62 7.19 2.04
CA LEU A 41 -1.97 7.56 1.67
C LEU A 41 -2.01 8.99 1.12
N VAL A 42 -2.86 9.19 0.12
CA VAL A 42 -3.10 10.52 -0.45
C VAL A 42 -4.58 10.84 -0.41
N HIS A 43 -4.92 12.12 -0.45
CA HIS A 43 -6.30 12.60 -0.56
C HIS A 43 -6.53 13.20 -1.95
N PRO A 44 -7.01 12.39 -2.93
CA PRO A 44 -7.40 12.93 -4.22
C PRO A 44 -8.53 13.93 -4.05
N VAL A 45 -8.48 15.07 -4.76
CA VAL A 45 -9.50 16.12 -4.70
C VAL A 45 -10.95 15.62 -4.86
N PRO A 46 -11.29 14.67 -5.76
CA PRO A 46 -12.67 14.20 -5.88
C PRO A 46 -13.12 13.26 -4.74
N GLU A 47 -12.20 12.79 -3.90
CA GLU A 47 -12.45 11.70 -2.97
C GLU A 47 -12.53 12.19 -1.51
N ARG A 48 -13.54 11.68 -0.78
CA ARG A 48 -13.73 12.02 0.63
C ARG A 48 -12.70 11.33 1.55
N PHE A 49 -12.26 10.14 1.16
CA PHE A 49 -11.41 9.27 1.97
C PHE A 49 -9.98 9.25 1.45
N PRO A 50 -8.99 8.90 2.29
CA PRO A 50 -7.64 8.65 1.81
C PRO A 50 -7.58 7.41 0.90
N TRP A 51 -6.69 7.47 -0.09
CA TRP A 51 -6.46 6.42 -1.07
C TRP A 51 -5.02 5.98 -1.07
N LEU A 52 -4.82 4.67 -1.21
CA LEU A 52 -3.50 4.09 -1.44
C LEU A 52 -3.16 4.17 -2.94
N PRO A 53 -2.13 4.92 -3.36
CA PRO A 53 -1.84 5.08 -4.78
C PRO A 53 -1.35 3.78 -5.42
N LYS A 54 -1.52 3.69 -6.74
CA LYS A 54 -1.10 2.54 -7.55
C LYS A 54 0.40 2.32 -7.47
N PHE A 55 1.16 3.40 -7.65
CA PHE A 55 2.60 3.42 -7.50
C PHE A 55 3.09 4.81 -7.09
N LEU A 56 4.28 4.83 -6.51
CA LEU A 56 5.08 6.02 -6.25
C LEU A 56 6.25 6.04 -7.27
N TYR A 57 6.47 7.18 -7.91
CA TYR A 57 7.46 7.33 -8.98
C TYR A 57 8.39 8.52 -8.78
N VAL A 58 9.59 8.44 -9.37
CA VAL A 58 10.55 9.55 -9.40
C VAL A 58 10.22 10.48 -10.57
N PRO A 59 10.05 11.80 -10.36
CA PRO A 59 9.83 12.76 -11.43
C PRO A 59 10.95 12.75 -12.47
N LEU A 60 10.62 13.04 -13.74
CA LEU A 60 11.58 13.04 -14.85
C LEU A 60 12.79 13.96 -14.60
N ASP A 61 12.56 15.12 -13.98
CA ASP A 61 13.60 16.12 -13.73
C ASP A 61 14.60 15.69 -12.64
N ASP A 62 14.22 14.70 -11.83
CA ASP A 62 15.02 14.24 -10.67
C ASP A 62 15.72 12.88 -10.91
N LEU A 63 15.58 12.28 -12.10
CA LEU A 63 16.13 10.95 -12.38
C LEU A 63 17.64 10.88 -12.19
N GLU A 64 18.38 11.90 -12.61
CA GLU A 64 19.84 11.92 -12.44
C GLU A 64 20.26 12.01 -10.96
N ARG A 65 19.45 12.64 -10.12
CA ARG A 65 19.69 12.70 -8.68
C ARG A 65 19.49 11.33 -8.04
N GLU A 66 18.39 10.65 -8.38
CA GLU A 66 18.12 9.29 -7.90
C GLU A 66 19.18 8.29 -8.37
N ARG A 67 19.69 8.41 -9.61
CA ARG A 67 20.78 7.56 -10.12
C ARG A 67 22.06 7.69 -9.31
N LYS A 68 22.41 8.93 -8.93
CA LYS A 68 23.63 9.20 -8.16
C LYS A 68 23.51 8.74 -6.72
N SER A 69 22.32 8.88 -6.12
CA SER A 69 22.05 8.47 -4.76
C SER A 69 20.62 7.94 -4.66
N ARG A 70 20.47 6.61 -4.58
CA ARG A 70 19.16 5.96 -4.44
C ARG A 70 18.44 6.46 -3.19
N GLY A 71 17.14 6.73 -3.30
CA GLY A 71 16.32 7.25 -2.20
C GLY A 71 16.51 8.74 -1.90
N SER A 72 17.23 9.49 -2.75
CA SER A 72 17.47 10.93 -2.54
C SER A 72 16.31 11.81 -2.99
N VAL A 73 15.37 11.26 -3.76
CA VAL A 73 14.23 11.99 -4.31
C VAL A 73 12.95 11.55 -3.64
N VAL A 74 12.13 12.54 -3.24
CA VAL A 74 10.76 12.29 -2.79
C VAL A 74 9.91 11.85 -3.97
N ARG A 75 9.39 10.64 -3.91
CA ARG A 75 8.55 10.07 -4.96
C ARG A 75 7.16 10.71 -4.98
N LYS A 76 6.59 10.86 -6.16
CA LYS A 76 5.24 11.38 -6.37
C LYS A 76 4.25 10.23 -6.55
N SER A 77 3.03 10.47 -6.10
CA SER A 77 1.92 9.53 -6.25
C SER A 77 1.37 9.49 -7.67
N SER A 78 0.97 8.29 -8.12
CA SER A 78 0.33 8.04 -9.42
C SER A 78 -0.88 8.94 -9.69
N PHE A 79 -1.54 9.47 -8.66
CA PHE A 79 -2.64 10.45 -8.81
C PHE A 79 -2.23 11.76 -9.49
N HIS A 80 -0.93 12.07 -9.53
CA HIS A 80 -0.40 13.24 -10.25
C HIS A 80 -0.16 12.96 -11.73
N VAL A 81 -0.36 11.72 -12.20
CA VAL A 81 -0.14 11.33 -13.59
C VAL A 81 -1.47 11.47 -14.34
N PRO A 82 -1.57 12.36 -15.35
CA PRO A 82 -2.78 12.52 -16.14
C PRO A 82 -3.17 11.22 -16.83
N GLY A 83 -4.44 10.82 -16.72
CA GLY A 83 -4.98 9.61 -17.35
C GLY A 83 -4.77 8.32 -16.56
N GLU A 84 -4.05 8.33 -15.44
CA GLU A 84 -4.06 7.20 -14.51
C GLU A 84 -5.40 7.13 -13.77
N SER A 85 -5.96 5.93 -13.68
CA SER A 85 -7.22 5.67 -13.00
C SER A 85 -6.99 5.26 -11.54
N PHE A 86 -8.08 5.28 -10.77
CA PHE A 86 -8.10 4.68 -9.44
C PHE A 86 -7.74 3.20 -9.50
N PHE A 87 -6.87 2.77 -8.59
CA PHE A 87 -6.46 1.38 -8.52
C PHE A 87 -7.21 0.65 -7.41
N LEU A 88 -8.40 0.17 -7.77
CA LEU A 88 -9.35 -0.44 -6.83
C LEU A 88 -8.80 -1.67 -6.11
N TRP A 89 -7.88 -2.42 -6.73
CA TRP A 89 -7.27 -3.57 -6.09
C TRP A 89 -6.38 -3.16 -4.90
N SER A 90 -5.55 -2.11 -5.05
CA SER A 90 -4.75 -1.62 -3.92
C SER A 90 -5.64 -1.10 -2.79
N GLN A 91 -6.67 -0.36 -3.19
CA GLN A 91 -7.62 0.18 -2.24
C GLN A 91 -8.42 -0.91 -1.53
N SER A 92 -8.81 -1.99 -2.20
CA SER A 92 -9.55 -3.08 -1.57
C SER A 92 -8.68 -3.84 -0.56
N VAL A 93 -7.42 -4.11 -0.90
CA VAL A 93 -6.46 -4.74 0.03
C VAL A 93 -6.24 -3.85 1.25
N TYR A 94 -6.06 -2.55 1.05
CA TYR A 94 -5.95 -1.60 2.15
C TYR A 94 -7.20 -1.60 3.05
N ILE A 95 -8.40 -1.51 2.47
CA ILE A 95 -9.65 -1.54 3.25
C ILE A 95 -9.77 -2.85 4.05
N ILE A 96 -9.47 -4.00 3.44
CA ILE A 96 -9.47 -5.28 4.15
C ILE A 96 -8.51 -5.25 5.34
N SER A 97 -7.29 -4.74 5.15
CA SER A 97 -6.31 -4.60 6.23
C SER A 97 -6.85 -3.77 7.40
N GLN A 98 -7.52 -2.65 7.11
CA GLN A 98 -8.10 -1.79 8.13
C GLN A 98 -9.26 -2.48 8.86
N LEU A 99 -10.12 -3.18 8.13
CA LEU A 99 -11.23 -3.92 8.73
C LEU A 99 -10.74 -5.02 9.70
N LEU A 100 -9.65 -5.71 9.37
CA LEU A 100 -9.03 -6.70 10.27
C LEU A 100 -8.42 -6.05 11.51
N ILE A 101 -7.63 -4.99 11.34
CA ILE A 101 -6.98 -4.27 12.47
C ILE A 101 -8.02 -3.76 13.48
N HIS A 102 -9.15 -3.25 12.98
CA HIS A 102 -10.22 -2.71 13.82
C HIS A 102 -11.21 -3.78 14.32
N GLY A 103 -10.99 -5.06 14.00
CA GLY A 103 -11.85 -6.17 14.41
C GLY A 103 -13.24 -6.17 13.76
N CYS A 104 -13.42 -5.44 12.66
CA CYS A 104 -14.64 -5.49 11.85
C CYS A 104 -14.70 -6.76 10.99
N LEU A 105 -13.52 -7.33 10.67
CA LEU A 105 -13.36 -8.66 10.10
C LEU A 105 -12.46 -9.49 11.01
N THR A 106 -12.69 -10.80 10.98
CA THR A 106 -11.87 -11.83 11.61
C THR A 106 -11.17 -12.66 10.52
N PRO A 107 -10.11 -13.41 10.86
CA PRO A 107 -9.46 -14.30 9.90
C PRO A 107 -10.41 -15.30 9.23
N SER A 108 -11.42 -15.79 9.96
CA SER A 108 -12.45 -16.69 9.47
C SER A 108 -13.35 -16.07 8.39
N ASP A 109 -13.47 -14.75 8.33
CA ASP A 109 -14.21 -14.06 7.25
C ASP A 109 -13.44 -14.08 5.92
N LEU A 110 -12.11 -14.20 5.97
CA LEU A 110 -11.24 -14.30 4.79
C LEU A 110 -10.94 -15.74 4.38
N ASP A 111 -10.83 -16.66 5.34
CA ASP A 111 -10.71 -18.10 5.11
C ASP A 111 -11.88 -18.88 5.74
N PRO A 112 -13.10 -18.80 5.15
CA PRO A 112 -14.28 -19.44 5.71
C PRO A 112 -14.22 -20.98 5.71
N LEU A 113 -13.23 -21.56 5.02
CA LEU A 113 -13.03 -23.00 4.94
C LEU A 113 -11.98 -23.50 5.94
N GLY A 114 -11.32 -22.60 6.70
CA GLY A 114 -10.29 -22.96 7.66
C GLY A 114 -9.16 -23.78 7.05
N ARG A 115 -8.76 -23.44 5.81
CA ARG A 115 -7.68 -24.14 5.11
C ARG A 115 -6.35 -23.96 5.82
N CYS A 116 -6.18 -22.85 6.54
CA CYS A 116 -5.08 -22.67 7.46
C CYS A 116 -5.53 -22.92 8.91
N PRO A 117 -5.04 -23.97 9.57
CA PRO A 117 -5.40 -24.28 10.97
C PRO A 117 -4.97 -23.21 11.98
N ALA A 118 -4.05 -22.31 11.60
CA ALA A 118 -3.60 -21.23 12.45
C ALA A 118 -4.61 -20.07 12.53
N TRP A 119 -5.64 -20.06 11.68
CA TRP A 119 -6.58 -18.94 11.51
C TRP A 119 -7.99 -19.24 12.05
N SER A 120 -8.20 -20.44 12.60
CA SER A 120 -9.47 -20.95 13.13
C SER A 120 -9.58 -20.87 14.65
#